data_AF-A0A4Y7PEB2-F1
#
_entry.id   AF-A0A4Y7PEB2-F1
#
_cell.length_a   1.000
_cell.length_b   1.000
_cell.length_c   1.000
_cell.angle_alpha   90.00
_cell.angle_beta   90.00
_cell.angle_gamma   90.00
#
_symmetry.space_group_name_H-M   'P 1'
#
loop_
_entity.id
_entity.type
_entity.pdbx_description
1 polymer ?
#
loop_
_entity_poly.entity_id
_entity_poly.type
_entity_poly.pdbx_seq_one_letter_code
_entity_poly.pdbx_strand_id
1 'polypeptide(L)'
;MSNLLCSENDRGPSKRTDTSDPWLPPPMVRPCKHKTEKERIIAARSRRKEWYHRNRRKEAAKSLERYHLKKSIDSQPQRPLPKPQVHSPNLEPSKSAPSSSVIADAPFMSIHCPRLETGEMLASARLALHGWHVGEDLRHIISNMRHIVDVWTGGSLRAWGQTLYLNIQPSTDNRRAELELQPYVTFGQHLQEQFDEVSRRSFQNDPSGQLGIWTEAQLVQRQISRAVDIVEEFCLILRDGGIASLQRSFIDCSLNFQLL
;
A
#
# COMPACT_ATOMS: atom_id res chain seq x y z
N MET A 1 21.03 -55.63 54.01
CA MET A 1 20.20 -56.75 53.52
C MET A 1 20.37 -56.82 52.01
N SER A 2 21.04 -57.88 51.58
CA SER A 2 21.40 -58.22 50.20
C SER A 2 20.27 -58.98 49.51
N ASN A 3 20.17 -58.88 48.18
CA ASN A 3 19.87 -59.90 47.14
C ASN A 3 19.44 -59.16 45.84
N LEU A 4 20.21 -59.10 44.74
CA LEU A 4 20.65 -60.11 43.74
C LEU A 4 19.60 -60.55 42.71
N LEU A 5 20.08 -60.70 41.46
CA LEU A 5 19.51 -61.21 40.18
C LEU A 5 18.93 -60.12 39.25
N CYS A 6 19.56 -59.68 38.15
CA CYS A 6 20.12 -60.36 36.95
C CYS A 6 19.11 -61.24 36.18
N SER A 7 18.64 -60.74 35.04
CA SER A 7 18.49 -61.55 33.82
C SER A 7 18.55 -60.68 32.57
N GLU A 8 19.39 -61.14 31.65
CA GLU A 8 19.74 -60.58 30.35
C GLU A 8 18.75 -60.97 29.24
N ASN A 9 18.78 -60.16 28.17
CA ASN A 9 18.60 -60.48 26.75
C ASN A 9 17.29 -61.12 26.28
N ASP A 10 16.59 -60.40 25.39
CA ASP A 10 16.37 -60.97 24.07
C ASP A 10 16.39 -59.93 22.94
N ARG A 11 17.08 -60.30 21.85
CA ARG A 11 17.31 -59.50 20.64
C ARG A 11 16.20 -59.76 19.64
N GLY A 12 15.64 -58.71 19.06
CA GLY A 12 14.86 -58.79 17.82
C GLY A 12 15.12 -57.58 16.94
N PRO A 13 15.70 -57.74 15.74
CA PRO A 13 16.05 -56.62 14.85
C PRO A 13 14.85 -56.28 13.96
N SER A 14 14.38 -55.03 13.99
CA SER A 14 13.39 -54.58 13.00
C SER A 14 13.83 -53.28 12.33
N LYS A 15 14.61 -53.51 11.27
CA LYS A 15 14.60 -52.81 9.98
C LYS A 15 14.44 -51.29 10.04
N ARG A 16 15.60 -50.61 10.06
CA ARG A 16 15.77 -49.32 9.37
C ARG A 16 15.37 -49.52 7.91
N THR A 17 14.26 -48.93 7.48
CA THR A 17 14.03 -48.64 6.06
C THR A 17 14.87 -47.42 5.70
N ASP A 18 16.17 -47.66 5.59
CA ASP A 18 17.09 -46.76 4.89
C ASP A 18 16.87 -47.01 3.40
N THR A 19 15.92 -46.25 2.83
CA THR A 19 15.66 -46.29 1.38
C THR A 19 16.46 -45.15 0.76
N SER A 20 17.78 -45.26 0.88
CA SER A 20 18.73 -44.43 0.13
C SER A 20 19.19 -45.26 -1.07
N ASP A 21 18.39 -45.22 -2.14
CA ASP A 21 18.75 -45.74 -3.46
C ASP A 21 20.00 -44.97 -3.94
N PRO A 22 21.17 -45.61 -4.13
CA PRO A 22 22.42 -44.91 -4.45
C PRO A 22 22.50 -44.41 -5.90
N TRP A 23 21.46 -44.63 -6.70
CA TRP A 23 21.49 -44.44 -8.16
C TRP A 23 20.49 -43.42 -8.69
N LEU A 24 19.77 -42.71 -7.82
CA LEU A 24 18.95 -41.59 -8.27
C LEU A 24 19.82 -40.34 -8.38
N PRO A 25 20.02 -39.75 -9.57
CA PRO A 25 20.69 -38.47 -9.69
C PRO A 25 19.94 -37.45 -8.82
N PRO A 26 20.65 -36.58 -8.07
CA PRO A 26 20.01 -35.57 -7.26
C PRO A 26 19.03 -34.78 -8.13
N PRO A 27 17.82 -34.44 -7.63
CA PRO A 27 16.88 -33.65 -8.42
C PRO A 27 17.62 -32.42 -8.91
N MET A 28 17.68 -32.25 -10.23
CA MET A 28 18.33 -31.09 -10.84
C MET A 28 17.64 -29.83 -10.33
N VAL A 29 18.16 -29.28 -9.24
CA VAL A 29 17.70 -28.02 -8.67
C VAL A 29 18.01 -26.99 -9.74
N ARG A 30 16.96 -26.47 -10.39
CA ARG A 30 17.11 -25.43 -11.40
C ARG A 30 17.95 -24.31 -10.80
N PRO A 31 19.00 -23.83 -11.49
CA PRO A 31 19.82 -22.75 -10.99
C PRO A 31 18.93 -21.57 -10.60
N CYS A 32 18.92 -21.22 -9.31
CA CYS A 32 18.18 -20.08 -8.83
C CYS A 32 18.84 -18.84 -9.45
N LYS A 33 18.13 -18.13 -10.34
CA LYS A 33 18.66 -16.94 -11.06
C LYS A 33 19.16 -15.82 -10.13
N HIS A 34 18.74 -15.84 -8.88
CA HIS A 34 19.12 -14.88 -7.85
C HIS A 34 19.56 -15.65 -6.62
N LYS A 35 20.73 -15.30 -6.09
CA LYS A 35 21.36 -16.00 -4.96
C LYS A 35 20.82 -15.49 -3.63
N THR A 36 20.29 -14.27 -3.60
CA THR A 36 19.76 -13.64 -2.38
C THR A 36 18.32 -13.16 -2.57
N GLU A 37 17.56 -13.10 -1.48
CA GLU A 37 16.18 -12.56 -1.50
C GLU A 37 16.17 -11.07 -1.87
N LYS A 38 17.19 -10.32 -1.43
CA LYS A 38 17.42 -8.93 -1.83
C LYS A 38 17.55 -8.78 -3.36
N GLU A 39 18.32 -9.65 -4.01
CA GLU A 39 18.41 -9.69 -5.47
C GLU A 39 17.08 -10.07 -6.12
N ARG A 40 16.29 -10.98 -5.51
CA ARG A 40 14.96 -11.34 -6.02
C ARG A 40 13.99 -10.18 -5.97
N ILE A 41 13.97 -9.42 -4.87
CA ILE A 41 13.11 -8.24 -4.69
C ILE A 41 13.53 -7.14 -5.66
N ILE A 42 14.83 -6.84 -5.78
CA ILE A 42 15.33 -5.85 -6.75
C ILE A 42 15.00 -6.28 -8.17
N ALA A 43 15.22 -7.54 -8.53
CA ALA A 43 14.89 -8.07 -9.85
C ALA A 43 13.38 -8.10 -10.10
N ALA A 44 12.55 -8.28 -9.08
CA ALA A 44 11.09 -8.18 -9.19
C ALA A 44 10.67 -6.72 -9.41
N ARG A 45 11.25 -5.76 -8.68
CA ARG A 45 11.04 -4.31 -8.88
C ARG A 45 11.47 -3.89 -10.28
N SER A 46 12.65 -4.28 -10.74
CA SER A 46 13.14 -4.00 -12.10
C SER A 46 12.28 -4.64 -13.19
N ARG A 47 11.86 -5.90 -13.01
CA ARG A 47 10.93 -6.57 -13.95
C ARG A 47 9.57 -5.89 -14.00
N ARG A 48 9.06 -5.42 -12.85
CA ARG A 48 7.80 -4.67 -12.80
C ARG A 48 7.94 -3.32 -13.49
N LYS A 49 9.00 -2.55 -13.21
CA LYS A 49 9.31 -1.28 -13.91
C LYS A 49 9.41 -1.50 -15.42
N GLU A 50 10.15 -2.52 -15.85
CA GLU A 50 10.32 -2.84 -17.26
C GLU A 50 9.02 -3.34 -17.91
N TRP A 51 8.22 -4.12 -17.20
CA TRP A 51 6.89 -4.51 -17.65
C TRP A 51 5.99 -3.28 -17.86
N TYR A 52 6.01 -2.31 -16.92
CA TYR A 52 5.27 -1.06 -17.06
C TYR A 52 5.76 -0.25 -18.26
N HIS A 53 7.07 -0.11 -18.46
CA HIS A 53 7.60 0.59 -19.63
C HIS A 53 7.21 -0.09 -20.95
N ARG A 54 7.29 -1.43 -21.03
CA ARG A 54 6.88 -2.19 -22.22
C ARG A 54 5.37 -2.15 -22.47
N ASN A 55 4.57 -2.10 -21.41
CA ASN A 55 3.10 -2.11 -21.51
C ASN A 55 2.49 -0.71 -21.38
N ARG A 56 3.29 0.36 -21.37
CA ARG A 56 2.85 1.74 -21.13
C ARG A 56 1.65 2.14 -21.99
N ARG A 57 1.66 1.80 -23.28
CA ARG A 57 0.56 2.10 -24.20
C ARG A 57 -0.72 1.30 -23.92
N LYS A 58 -0.60 0.04 -23.49
CA LYS A 58 -1.74 -0.82 -23.15
C LYS A 58 -2.36 -0.41 -21.81
N GLU A 59 -1.53 -0.07 -20.83
CA GLU A 59 -2.02 0.43 -19.55
C GLU A 59 -2.64 1.83 -19.69
N ALA A 60 -2.07 2.70 -20.54
CA ALA A 60 -2.70 3.97 -20.91
C ALA A 60 -4.05 3.77 -21.62
N ALA A 61 -4.15 2.81 -22.54
CA ALA A 61 -5.42 2.49 -23.22
C ALA A 61 -6.48 1.93 -22.24
N LYS A 62 -6.12 1.04 -21.32
CA LYS A 62 -7.03 0.55 -20.27
C LYS A 62 -7.45 1.65 -19.29
N SER A 63 -6.56 2.61 -19.01
CA SER A 63 -6.90 3.79 -18.21
C SER A 63 -7.92 4.67 -18.95
N LEU A 64 -7.72 4.88 -20.25
CA LEU A 64 -8.65 5.62 -21.10
C LEU A 64 -10.02 4.92 -21.24
N GLU A 65 -10.05 3.60 -21.42
CA GLU A 65 -11.30 2.82 -21.44
C GLU A 65 -12.05 2.93 -20.11
N ARG A 66 -11.33 2.86 -18.98
CA ARG A 66 -11.92 3.06 -17.64
C ARG A 66 -12.43 4.48 -17.44
N TYR A 67 -11.72 5.48 -17.96
CA TYR A 67 -12.17 6.88 -17.95
C TYR A 67 -13.50 7.04 -18.70
N HIS A 68 -13.60 6.49 -19.91
CA HIS A 68 -14.84 6.55 -20.70
C HIS A 68 -15.99 5.76 -20.06
N LEU A 69 -15.70 4.60 -19.47
CA LEU A 69 -16.70 3.81 -18.74
C LEU A 69 -17.25 4.57 -17.53
N LYS A 70 -16.38 5.20 -16.74
CA LYS A 70 -16.80 6.02 -15.58
C LYS A 70 -17.61 7.25 -16.02
N LYS A 71 -17.16 7.94 -17.06
CA LYS A 71 -17.89 9.08 -17.65
C LYS A 71 -19.27 8.66 -18.18
N SER A 72 -19.39 7.47 -18.76
CA SER A 72 -20.67 6.93 -19.23
C SER A 72 -21.64 6.61 -18.09
N ILE A 73 -21.13 6.20 -16.92
CA ILE A 73 -21.95 5.91 -15.73
C ILE A 73 -22.45 7.22 -15.11
N ASP A 74 -21.58 8.23 -15.01
CA ASP A 74 -21.94 9.56 -14.47
C ASP A 74 -22.84 10.37 -15.43
N SER A 75 -22.85 10.02 -16.72
CA SER A 75 -23.68 10.68 -17.74
C SER A 75 -25.08 10.08 -17.90
N GLN A 76 -25.46 9.07 -17.10
CA GLN A 76 -26.84 8.57 -17.14
C GLN A 76 -27.75 9.61 -16.47
N PRO A 77 -28.67 10.28 -17.21
CA PRO A 77 -29.59 11.22 -16.60
C PRO A 77 -30.50 10.42 -15.68
N GLN A 78 -30.46 10.70 -14.37
CA GLN A 78 -31.47 10.18 -13.46
C GLN A 78 -32.84 10.61 -13.98
N ARG A 79 -33.64 9.64 -14.44
CA ARG A 79 -35.04 9.87 -14.77
C ARG A 79 -35.74 10.35 -13.48
N PRO A 80 -36.39 11.52 -13.48
CA PRO A 80 -37.13 11.96 -12.31
C PRO A 80 -38.30 10.99 -12.07
N LEU A 81 -38.38 10.44 -10.86
CA LEU A 81 -39.54 9.70 -10.38
C LEU A 81 -40.77 10.62 -10.41
N PRO A 82 -41.95 10.16 -10.87
CA PRO A 82 -43.15 10.98 -10.87
C PRO A 82 -43.63 11.22 -9.43
N LYS A 83 -43.68 12.49 -9.03
CA LYS A 83 -44.33 12.90 -7.78
C LYS A 83 -45.86 12.79 -7.93
N PRO A 84 -46.59 12.35 -6.88
CA PRO A 84 -48.05 12.37 -6.88
C PRO A 84 -48.55 13.81 -6.86
N GLN A 85 -49.45 14.14 -7.79
CA GLN A 85 -50.17 15.40 -7.83
C GLN A 85 -51.09 15.53 -6.60
N VAL A 86 -50.95 16.63 -5.86
CA VAL A 86 -52.00 17.12 -4.96
C VAL A 86 -52.52 18.41 -5.57
N HIS A 87 -53.82 18.43 -5.85
CA HIS A 87 -54.55 19.51 -6.48
C HIS A 87 -54.95 20.63 -5.51
N SER A 88 -55.06 21.84 -6.08
CA SER A 88 -55.98 22.96 -5.74
C SER A 88 -55.34 24.19 -5.04
N PRO A 89 -55.94 25.40 -5.16
CA PRO A 89 -55.98 26.20 -6.38
C PRO A 89 -55.67 27.70 -6.16
N ASN A 90 -55.15 28.34 -7.22
CA ASN A 90 -55.47 29.68 -7.75
C ASN A 90 -55.52 30.91 -6.82
N LEU A 91 -54.59 31.87 -7.03
CA LEU A 91 -54.84 33.32 -6.99
C LEU A 91 -53.71 34.08 -7.74
N GLU A 92 -54.15 34.97 -8.62
CA GLU A 92 -53.45 35.79 -9.62
C GLU A 92 -52.62 36.98 -9.00
N PRO A 93 -51.88 37.78 -9.80
CA PRO A 93 -50.50 38.21 -9.54
C PRO A 93 -50.39 39.60 -8.90
N SER A 94 -49.22 39.89 -8.32
CA SER A 94 -48.83 41.28 -8.06
C SER A 94 -47.33 41.50 -8.23
N LYS A 95 -47.05 42.56 -9.00
CA LYS A 95 -45.75 43.15 -9.30
C LYS A 95 -45.06 43.66 -8.04
N SER A 96 -43.81 43.27 -7.85
CA SER A 96 -42.74 44.15 -7.38
C SER A 96 -41.39 43.43 -7.46
N ALA A 97 -40.48 43.97 -8.27
CA ALA A 97 -39.05 43.85 -7.97
C ALA A 97 -38.74 44.85 -6.84
N PRO A 98 -37.79 44.53 -5.93
CA PRO A 98 -36.42 44.92 -6.24
C PRO A 98 -35.36 43.88 -5.82
N SER A 99 -34.25 43.97 -6.55
CA SER A 99 -32.88 43.56 -6.23
C SER A 99 -32.59 42.95 -4.84
N SER A 100 -32.02 41.74 -4.86
CA SER A 100 -30.68 41.42 -4.33
C SER A 100 -30.64 40.00 -3.77
N SER A 101 -29.48 39.37 -3.94
CA SER A 101 -29.06 38.08 -3.39
C SER A 101 -29.71 36.83 -4.01
N VAL A 102 -28.86 35.84 -4.31
CA VAL A 102 -29.00 34.42 -3.96
C VAL A 102 -28.28 33.55 -5.01
N ILE A 103 -27.09 33.09 -4.58
CA ILE A 103 -26.58 31.72 -4.74
C ILE A 103 -26.10 31.32 -6.14
N ALA A 104 -24.80 31.52 -6.35
CA ALA A 104 -23.98 30.54 -7.04
C ALA A 104 -23.11 29.80 -6.00
N ASP A 105 -23.76 29.08 -5.07
CA ASP A 105 -23.10 28.02 -4.31
C ASP A 105 -22.90 26.84 -5.25
N ALA A 106 -21.80 26.87 -5.99
CA ALA A 106 -21.16 25.60 -6.30
C ALA A 106 -20.58 25.10 -4.97
N PRO A 107 -20.99 23.94 -4.44
CA PRO A 107 -20.32 23.36 -3.29
C PRO A 107 -18.94 22.89 -3.80
N PHE A 108 -17.96 23.81 -3.77
CA PHE A 108 -16.62 23.40 -3.43
C PHE A 108 -16.79 22.74 -2.07
N MET A 109 -16.82 21.40 -2.07
CA MET A 109 -16.51 20.64 -0.88
C MET A 109 -15.07 20.99 -0.53
N SER A 110 -14.90 22.14 0.11
CA SER A 110 -13.79 22.46 0.97
C SER A 110 -13.94 21.49 2.13
N ILE A 111 -13.56 20.24 1.88
CA ILE A 111 -13.18 19.34 2.93
C ILE A 111 -12.00 20.07 3.56
N HIS A 112 -12.27 20.74 4.67
CA HIS A 112 -11.27 21.06 5.67
C HIS A 112 -10.66 19.71 6.10
N CYS A 113 -9.78 19.17 5.26
CA CYS A 113 -8.82 18.20 5.69
C CYS A 113 -7.96 18.98 6.68
N PRO A 114 -7.86 18.55 7.95
CA PRO A 114 -6.77 19.00 8.80
C PRO A 114 -5.52 18.88 7.94
N ARG A 115 -4.79 19.97 7.77
CA ARG A 115 -3.59 19.99 6.93
C ARG A 115 -2.61 19.04 7.60
N LEU A 116 -2.65 17.78 7.20
CA LEU A 116 -1.76 16.74 7.70
C LEU A 116 -0.36 17.22 7.33
N GLU A 117 0.42 17.61 8.32
CA GLU A 117 1.79 18.05 8.10
C GLU A 117 2.64 16.81 7.84
N THR A 118 2.71 16.39 6.58
CA THR A 118 3.40 15.15 6.18
C THR A 118 4.87 15.15 6.61
N GLY A 119 5.47 16.34 6.77
CA GLY A 119 6.83 16.51 7.31
C GLY A 119 6.92 16.15 8.80
N GLU A 120 5.99 16.66 9.62
CA GLU A 120 5.91 16.33 11.05
C GLU A 120 5.58 14.86 11.27
N MET A 121 4.69 14.28 10.46
CA MET A 121 4.36 12.85 10.51
C MET A 121 5.60 11.99 10.21
N LEU A 122 6.40 12.38 9.21
CA LEU A 122 7.67 11.71 8.92
C LEU A 122 8.67 11.86 10.07
N ALA A 123 8.76 13.04 10.69
CA ALA A 123 9.64 13.27 11.83
C ALA A 123 9.23 12.42 13.05
N SER A 124 7.95 12.40 13.39
CA SER A 124 7.38 11.56 14.45
C SER A 124 7.60 10.07 14.19
N ALA A 125 7.39 9.62 12.94
CA ALA A 125 7.63 8.22 12.57
C ALA A 125 9.11 7.83 12.68
N ARG A 126 10.03 8.75 12.33
CA ARG A 126 11.47 8.54 12.53
C ARG A 126 11.85 8.44 14.00
N LEU A 127 11.27 9.30 14.85
CA LEU A 127 11.48 9.23 16.30
C LEU A 127 10.96 7.91 16.88
N ALA A 128 9.76 7.49 16.47
CA ALA A 128 9.19 6.21 16.87
C ALA A 128 10.04 5.02 16.41
N LEU A 129 10.57 5.05 15.19
CA LEU A 129 11.49 4.03 14.68
C LEU A 129 12.84 4.05 15.40
N HIS A 130 13.33 5.21 15.84
CA HIS A 130 14.59 5.28 16.59
C HIS A 130 14.49 4.64 17.99
N GLY A 131 13.32 4.77 18.63
CA GLY A 131 13.00 4.07 19.88
C GLY A 131 12.59 2.61 19.69
N TRP A 132 12.58 2.09 18.46
CA TRP A 132 12.18 0.72 18.19
C TRP A 132 13.30 -0.27 18.55
N HIS A 133 12.93 -1.35 19.21
CA HIS A 133 13.83 -2.43 19.60
C HIS A 133 13.25 -3.77 19.16
N VAL A 134 14.13 -4.63 18.62
CA VAL A 134 13.77 -5.99 18.23
C VAL A 134 13.70 -6.85 19.49
N GLY A 135 12.50 -7.01 20.04
CA GLY A 135 12.22 -7.92 21.14
C GLY A 135 12.09 -9.39 20.70
N GLU A 136 11.81 -10.26 21.67
CA GLU A 136 11.49 -11.66 21.41
C GLU A 136 10.02 -11.83 20.99
N ASP A 137 9.11 -11.04 21.56
CA ASP A 137 7.68 -11.09 21.24
C ASP A 137 7.36 -10.46 19.88
N LEU A 138 7.13 -11.32 18.89
CA LEU A 138 6.75 -10.93 17.53
C LEU A 138 5.44 -10.13 17.47
N ARG A 139 4.45 -10.41 18.34
CA ARG A 139 3.18 -9.68 18.32
C ARG A 139 3.39 -8.22 18.71
N HIS A 140 4.17 -7.99 19.76
CA HIS A 140 4.55 -6.65 20.17
C HIS A 140 5.34 -5.92 19.08
N ILE A 141 6.33 -6.58 18.45
CA ILE A 141 7.10 -5.98 17.36
C ILE A 141 6.22 -5.60 16.16
N ILE A 142 5.32 -6.49 15.73
CA ILE A 142 4.40 -6.24 14.61
C ILE A 142 3.46 -5.08 14.95
N SER A 143 2.94 -5.04 16.19
CA SER A 143 2.09 -3.95 16.66
C SER A 143 2.82 -2.60 16.67
N ASN A 144 4.07 -2.56 17.15
CA ASN A 144 4.89 -1.35 17.14
C ASN A 144 5.17 -0.89 15.70
N MET A 145 5.47 -1.82 14.80
CA MET A 145 5.71 -1.47 13.39
C MET A 145 4.44 -0.93 12.73
N ARG A 146 3.28 -1.54 12.99
CA ARG A 146 1.99 -1.01 12.54
C ARG A 146 1.80 0.43 13.04
N HIS A 147 2.05 0.68 14.32
CA HIS A 147 1.96 2.01 14.88
C HIS A 147 2.88 3.01 14.18
N ILE A 148 4.14 2.65 13.89
CA ILE A 148 5.07 3.52 13.15
C ILE A 148 4.52 3.86 11.75
N VAL A 149 3.96 2.87 11.06
CA VAL A 149 3.33 3.08 9.74
C VAL A 149 2.09 3.98 9.85
N ASP A 150 1.27 3.78 10.87
CA ASP A 150 0.09 4.59 11.12
C ASP A 150 0.48 6.04 11.46
N VAL A 151 1.53 6.28 12.24
CA VAL A 151 2.08 7.62 12.50
C VAL A 151 2.59 8.25 11.20
N TRP A 152 3.31 7.49 10.38
CA TRP A 152 3.86 7.98 9.13
C TRP A 152 2.78 8.36 8.10
N THR A 153 1.69 7.59 8.06
CA THR A 153 0.65 7.69 7.03
C THR A 153 -0.69 8.22 7.55
N GLY A 154 -0.79 8.57 8.83
CA GLY A 154 -2.03 9.02 9.47
C GLY A 154 -3.12 7.95 9.46
N GLY A 155 -2.73 6.67 9.39
CA GLY A 155 -3.63 5.51 9.30
C GLY A 155 -4.38 5.37 7.97
N SER A 156 -4.16 6.26 6.98
CA SER A 156 -4.84 6.22 5.69
C SER A 156 -3.91 6.59 4.56
N LEU A 157 -3.45 5.57 3.83
CA LEU A 157 -2.61 5.74 2.64
C LEU A 157 -3.27 6.63 1.57
N ARG A 158 -4.60 6.56 1.43
CA ARG A 158 -5.35 7.39 0.49
C ARG A 158 -5.31 8.87 0.91
N ALA A 159 -5.63 9.17 2.18
CA ALA A 159 -5.61 10.55 2.68
C ALA A 159 -4.19 11.11 2.69
N TRP A 160 -3.22 10.31 3.09
CA TRP A 160 -1.81 10.69 3.10
C TRP A 160 -1.27 10.96 1.69
N GLY A 161 -1.55 10.07 0.72
CA GLY A 161 -1.18 10.28 -0.68
C GLY A 161 -1.82 11.53 -1.27
N GLN A 162 -3.08 11.81 -0.92
CA GLN A 162 -3.76 13.05 -1.28
C GLN A 162 -3.04 14.28 -0.73
N THR A 163 -2.67 14.26 0.56
CA THR A 163 -1.95 15.37 1.18
C THR A 163 -0.57 15.58 0.57
N LEU A 164 0.18 14.50 0.31
CA LEU A 164 1.46 14.59 -0.40
C LEU A 164 1.28 15.28 -1.75
N TYR A 165 0.27 14.89 -2.53
CA TYR A 165 -0.03 15.51 -3.81
C TYR A 165 -0.33 17.01 -3.66
N LEU A 166 -1.18 17.37 -2.69
CA LEU A 166 -1.54 18.77 -2.43
C LEU A 166 -0.36 19.63 -2.00
N ASN A 167 0.62 19.06 -1.29
CA ASN A 167 1.85 19.74 -0.89
C ASN A 167 2.80 19.98 -2.08
N ILE A 168 2.78 19.09 -3.08
CA ILE A 168 3.72 19.10 -4.20
C ILE A 168 3.19 19.84 -5.42
N GLN A 169 1.89 19.72 -5.72
CA GLN A 169 1.27 20.32 -6.90
C GLN A 169 1.52 21.83 -7.09
N PRO A 170 1.72 22.66 -6.04
CA PRO A 170 1.97 24.09 -6.23
C PRO A 170 3.43 24.40 -6.59
N SER A 171 4.33 23.42 -6.46
CA SER A 171 5.73 23.61 -6.86
C SER A 171 5.80 23.94 -8.34
N THR A 172 6.78 24.77 -8.71
CA THR A 172 7.13 25.06 -10.11
C THR A 172 8.43 24.37 -10.51
N ASP A 173 9.16 23.81 -9.54
CA ASP A 173 10.43 23.13 -9.73
C ASP A 173 10.26 21.63 -9.45
N ASN A 174 10.31 20.85 -10.53
CA ASN A 174 10.20 19.39 -10.49
C ASN A 174 11.31 18.76 -9.62
N ARG A 175 12.53 19.27 -9.72
CA ARG A 175 13.69 18.73 -9.00
C ARG A 175 13.59 19.03 -7.52
N ARG A 176 13.17 20.23 -7.16
CA ARG A 176 12.91 20.59 -5.76
C ARG A 176 11.79 19.73 -5.17
N ALA A 177 10.68 19.56 -5.89
CA ALA A 177 9.58 18.70 -5.47
C ALA A 177 10.03 17.24 -5.27
N GLU A 178 10.84 16.70 -6.17
CA GLU A 178 11.41 15.36 -6.03
C GLU A 178 12.34 15.26 -4.80
N LEU A 179 13.18 16.27 -4.56
CA LEU A 179 14.06 16.33 -3.39
C LEU A 179 13.29 16.38 -2.07
N GLU A 180 12.17 17.11 -2.02
CA GLU A 180 11.27 17.15 -0.86
C GLU A 180 10.64 15.78 -0.56
N LEU A 181 10.49 14.92 -1.57
CA LEU A 181 10.00 13.55 -1.40
C LEU A 181 11.07 12.51 -1.03
N GLN A 182 12.35 12.76 -1.32
CA GLN A 182 13.42 11.79 -1.01
C GLN A 182 13.45 11.34 0.46
N PRO A 183 13.25 12.21 1.47
CA PRO A 183 13.18 11.80 2.87
C PRO A 183 12.15 10.70 3.17
N TYR A 184 11.03 10.69 2.44
CA TYR A 184 9.96 9.71 2.58
C TYR A 184 10.35 8.36 1.94
N VAL A 185 10.99 8.40 0.76
CA VAL A 185 11.52 7.19 0.10
C VAL A 185 12.56 6.52 0.99
N THR A 186 13.55 7.27 1.47
CA THR A 186 14.62 6.75 2.32
C THR A 186 14.07 6.16 3.61
N PHE A 187 13.11 6.85 4.25
CA PHE A 187 12.47 6.33 5.46
C PHE A 187 11.72 5.02 5.19
N GLY A 188 10.89 4.98 4.15
CA GLY A 188 10.12 3.78 3.83
C GLY A 188 11.00 2.59 3.44
N GLN A 189 12.10 2.82 2.72
CA GLN A 189 13.08 1.78 2.42
C GLN A 189 13.77 1.25 3.68
N HIS A 190 14.20 2.15 4.57
CA HIS A 190 14.75 1.74 5.86
C HIS A 190 13.75 0.94 6.70
N LEU A 191 12.47 1.35 6.71
CA LEU A 191 11.39 0.66 7.40
C LEU A 191 11.16 -0.75 6.83
N GLN A 192 11.21 -0.92 5.50
CA GLN A 192 11.16 -2.24 4.86
C GLN A 192 12.32 -3.12 5.32
N GLU A 193 13.55 -2.61 5.30
CA GLU A 193 14.75 -3.36 5.69
C GLU A 193 14.66 -3.81 7.16
N GLN A 194 14.20 -2.93 8.06
CA GLN A 194 14.02 -3.29 9.47
C GLN A 194 12.93 -4.36 9.66
N PHE A 195 11.87 -4.31 8.87
CA PHE A 195 10.74 -5.22 9.03
C PHE A 195 10.88 -6.57 8.31
N ASP A 196 11.76 -6.66 7.30
CA ASP A 196 12.00 -7.90 6.55
C ASP A 196 12.39 -9.06 7.45
N GLU A 197 13.20 -8.79 8.49
CA GLU A 197 13.58 -9.80 9.47
C GLU A 197 12.40 -10.30 10.30
N VAL A 198 11.55 -9.38 10.76
CA VAL A 198 10.35 -9.68 11.55
C VAL A 198 9.38 -10.52 10.73
N SER A 199 9.19 -10.14 9.47
CA SER A 199 8.38 -10.87 8.51
C SER A 199 8.88 -12.31 8.35
N ARG A 200 10.18 -12.50 8.10
CA ARG A 200 10.77 -13.84 8.01
C ARG A 200 10.59 -14.67 9.28
N ARG A 201 10.84 -14.08 10.45
CA ARG A 201 10.64 -14.74 11.75
C ARG A 201 9.17 -15.10 12.00
N SER A 202 8.24 -14.25 11.59
CA SER A 202 6.81 -14.52 11.75
C SER A 202 6.34 -15.71 10.91
N PHE A 203 6.85 -15.88 9.69
CA PHE A 203 6.59 -17.09 8.90
C PHE A 203 7.22 -18.34 9.53
N GLN A 204 8.43 -18.25 10.07
CA GLN A 204 9.09 -19.38 10.75
C GLN A 204 8.31 -19.84 11.99
N ASN A 205 7.68 -18.91 12.72
CA ASN A 205 6.90 -19.21 13.92
C ASN A 205 5.45 -19.64 13.61
N ASP A 206 4.84 -19.12 12.55
CA ASP A 206 3.45 -19.38 12.18
C ASP A 206 3.32 -19.65 10.66
N PRO A 207 3.91 -20.75 10.14
CA PRO A 207 3.93 -21.01 8.70
C PRO A 207 2.55 -21.29 8.11
N SER A 208 1.61 -21.78 8.94
CA SER A 208 0.22 -22.03 8.54
C SER A 208 -0.67 -20.79 8.61
N GLY A 209 -0.23 -19.72 9.30
CA GLY A 209 -1.00 -18.50 9.54
C GLY A 209 -2.15 -18.67 10.55
N GLN A 210 -2.27 -19.81 11.21
CA GLN A 210 -3.36 -20.11 12.15
C GLN A 210 -3.29 -19.27 13.42
N LEU A 211 -2.09 -18.90 13.86
CA LEU A 211 -1.91 -18.04 15.04
C LEU A 211 -2.12 -16.55 14.70
N GLY A 212 -2.25 -16.23 13.41
CA GLY A 212 -2.44 -14.90 12.85
C GLY A 212 -1.17 -14.04 12.82
N ILE A 213 -0.05 -14.49 13.38
CA ILE A 213 1.17 -13.69 13.51
C ILE A 213 1.76 -13.40 12.13
N TRP A 214 1.84 -14.42 11.28
CA TRP A 214 2.30 -14.27 9.90
C TRP A 214 1.37 -13.36 9.08
N THR A 215 0.05 -13.53 9.24
CA THR A 215 -0.95 -12.72 8.54
C THR A 215 -0.83 -11.24 8.91
N GLU A 216 -0.71 -10.93 10.19
CA GLU A 216 -0.57 -9.55 10.68
C GLU A 216 0.74 -8.92 10.19
N ALA A 217 1.85 -9.67 10.20
CA ALA A 217 3.12 -9.22 9.62
C ALA A 217 2.98 -8.91 8.13
N GLN A 218 2.32 -9.79 7.36
CA GLN A 218 2.09 -9.57 5.94
C GLN A 218 1.24 -8.32 5.67
N LEU A 219 0.26 -8.03 6.52
CA LEU A 219 -0.53 -6.79 6.42
C LEU A 219 0.36 -5.55 6.60
N VAL A 220 1.18 -5.53 7.64
CA VAL A 220 2.11 -4.41 7.89
C VAL A 220 3.11 -4.26 6.75
N GLN A 221 3.71 -5.35 6.27
CA GLN A 221 4.64 -5.31 5.14
C GLN A 221 3.98 -4.74 3.87
N ARG A 222 2.72 -5.10 3.60
CA ARG A 222 1.96 -4.54 2.47
C ARG A 222 1.69 -3.05 2.65
N GLN A 223 1.36 -2.60 3.86
CA GLN A 223 1.15 -1.18 4.14
C GLN A 223 2.43 -0.37 3.93
N ILE A 224 3.57 -0.84 4.47
CA ILE A 224 4.89 -0.22 4.24
C ILE A 224 5.18 -0.15 2.73
N SER A 225 5.00 -1.26 2.02
CA SER A 225 5.30 -1.33 0.59
C SER A 225 4.41 -0.40 -0.23
N ARG A 226 3.12 -0.31 0.09
CA ARG A 226 2.20 0.62 -0.59
C ARG A 226 2.56 2.08 -0.31
N ALA A 227 2.96 2.42 0.91
CA ALA A 227 3.42 3.77 1.23
C ALA A 227 4.67 4.14 0.41
N VAL A 228 5.63 3.22 0.30
CA VAL A 228 6.82 3.39 -0.55
C VAL A 228 6.44 3.53 -2.02
N ASP A 229 5.57 2.66 -2.53
CA ASP A 229 5.14 2.67 -3.95
C ASP A 229 4.46 4.00 -4.33
N ILE A 230 3.68 4.61 -3.42
CA ILE A 230 3.06 5.93 -3.65
C ILE A 230 4.12 7.02 -3.83
N VAL A 231 5.10 7.08 -2.92
CA VAL A 231 6.14 8.12 -2.96
C VAL A 231 7.08 7.88 -4.14
N GLU A 232 7.47 6.64 -4.40
CA GLU A 232 8.30 6.29 -5.56
C GLU A 232 7.60 6.63 -6.88
N GLU A 233 6.29 6.39 -7.00
CA GLU A 233 5.51 6.81 -8.17
C GLU A 233 5.58 8.33 -8.37
N PHE A 234 5.42 9.13 -7.32
CA PHE A 234 5.51 10.59 -7.43
C PHE A 234 6.90 11.02 -7.88
N CYS A 235 7.96 10.49 -7.26
CA CYS A 235 9.35 10.77 -7.64
C CYS A 235 9.61 10.44 -9.12
N LEU A 236 9.11 9.30 -9.60
CA LEU A 236 9.26 8.89 -11.00
C LEU A 236 8.53 9.84 -11.96
N ILE A 237 7.28 10.20 -11.65
CA ILE A 237 6.50 11.12 -12.49
C ILE A 237 7.16 12.50 -12.51
N LEU A 238 7.62 13.01 -11.37
CA LEU A 238 8.30 14.31 -11.29
C LEU A 238 9.60 14.33 -12.10
N ARG A 239 10.38 13.25 -12.05
CA ARG A 239 11.65 13.12 -12.79
C ARG A 239 11.45 13.07 -14.31
N ASP A 240 10.48 12.29 -14.77
CA ASP A 240 10.32 11.99 -16.21
C ASP A 240 9.33 12.92 -16.92
N GLY A 241 8.28 13.37 -16.21
CA GLY A 241 7.16 14.11 -16.78
C GLY A 241 6.81 15.41 -16.05
N GLY A 242 7.42 15.67 -14.89
CA GLY A 242 7.20 16.86 -14.09
C GLY A 242 5.81 16.99 -13.47
N ILE A 243 5.58 18.15 -12.86
CA ILE A 243 4.35 18.51 -12.14
C ILE A 243 3.11 18.42 -13.05
N ALA A 244 3.21 18.83 -14.32
CA ALA A 244 2.10 18.73 -15.27
C ALA A 244 1.66 17.28 -15.51
N SER A 245 2.61 16.34 -15.55
CA SER A 245 2.28 14.90 -15.68
C SER A 245 1.69 14.35 -14.39
N LEU A 246 2.14 14.82 -13.23
CA LEU A 246 1.57 14.45 -11.92
C LEU A 246 0.12 14.94 -11.80
N GLN A 247 -0.16 16.19 -12.16
CA GLN A 247 -1.51 16.77 -12.18
C GLN A 247 -2.44 16.01 -13.12
N ARG A 248 -1.98 15.69 -14.34
CA ARG A 248 -2.76 14.89 -15.28
C ARG A 248 -3.07 13.50 -14.70
N SER A 249 -2.06 12.84 -14.14
CA SER A 249 -2.23 11.51 -13.52
C SER A 249 -3.23 11.54 -12.36
N PHE A 250 -3.23 12.63 -11.57
CA PHE A 250 -4.20 12.86 -10.50
C PHE A 250 -5.63 13.06 -11.02
N ILE A 251 -5.81 13.90 -12.05
CA ILE A 251 -7.11 14.14 -12.70
C ILE A 251 -7.66 12.85 -13.30
N ASP A 252 -6.80 12.05 -13.93
CA ASP A 252 -7.15 10.78 -14.54
C ASP A 252 -7.39 9.66 -13.52
N CYS A 253 -7.30 9.95 -12.21
CA CYS A 253 -7.46 8.98 -11.11
C CYS A 253 -6.54 7.76 -11.25
N SER A 254 -5.31 7.99 -11.73
CA SER A 254 -4.37 6.92 -12.11
C SER A 254 -3.26 6.68 -11.10
N LEU A 255 -3.15 7.51 -10.05
CA LEU A 255 -2.14 7.38 -9.01
C LEU A 255 -2.48 6.23 -8.06
N ASN A 256 -1.46 5.52 -7.58
CA ASN A 256 -1.62 4.32 -6.75
C ASN A 256 -2.53 4.55 -5.55
N PHE A 257 -2.40 5.68 -4.85
CA PHE A 257 -3.22 5.96 -3.65
C PHE A 257 -4.71 6.17 -3.96
N GLN A 258 -5.08 6.52 -5.20
CA GLN A 258 -6.47 6.70 -5.64
C GLN A 258 -7.13 5.36 -5.98
N LEU A 259 -6.34 4.29 -6.15
CA LEU A 259 -6.78 2.93 -6.47
C LEU A 259 -6.87 2.00 -5.25
N LEU A 260 -6.47 2.49 -4.06
CA LEU A 260 -6.47 1.74 -2.80
C LEU A 260 -7.86 1.56 -2.19
#